data_AF-A0A358UXQ7-F1
#
_entry.id   AF-A0A358UXQ7-F1
#
_cell.length_a   1.000
_cell.length_b   1.000
_cell.length_c   1.000
_cell.angle_alpha   90.00
_cell.angle_beta   90.00
_cell.angle_gamma   90.00
#
_symmetry.space_group_name_H-M   'P 1'
#
loop_
_entity.id
_entity.type
_entity.pdbx_description
1 polymer ?
#
loop_
_entity_poly.entity_id
_entity_poly.type
_entity_poly.pdbx_seq_one_letter_code
_entity_poly.pdbx_strand_id
1 'polypeptide(L)' 'LMIDIDKFKSINDTYGHEAGDEVLKKVSSAIKSGTRTSDFAARYGGEEFVVVMTQTDL' A
#
# COMPACT_ATOMS: atom_id res chain seq x y z
N LEU A 1 11.22 -2.78 -0.87
CA LEU A 1 10.61 -1.48 -1.26
C LEU A 1 9.63 -1.05 -0.16
N MET A 2 9.79 0.16 0.37
CA MET A 2 8.82 0.77 1.29
C MET A 2 7.97 1.77 0.50
N ILE A 3 6.67 1.77 0.77
CA ILE A 3 5.67 2.61 0.10
C ILE A 3 4.86 3.29 1.20
N ASP A 4 4.70 4.61 1.10
CA ASP A 4 3.88 5.42 2.00
C ASP A 4 2.86 6.21 1.17
N ILE A 5 1.62 6.33 1.65
CA ILE A 5 0.58 7.07 0.93
C ILE A 5 0.61 8.54 1.37
N ASP A 6 1.13 9.39 0.47
CA ASP A 6 1.19 10.82 0.70
C ASP A 6 -0.17 11.43 1.08
N LYS A 7 -0.21 12.18 2.19
CA LYS A 7 -1.39 12.92 2.67
C LYS A 7 -2.62 12.05 2.93
N PHE A 8 -2.45 10.78 3.29
CA PHE A 8 -3.58 9.89 3.60
C PHE A 8 -4.47 10.44 4.73
N LYS A 9 -3.89 11.09 5.74
CA LYS A 9 -4.67 11.80 6.76
C LYS A 9 -5.63 12.85 6.18
N SER A 10 -5.22 13.61 5.17
CA SER A 10 -6.11 14.59 4.52
C SER A 10 -7.32 13.94 3.85
N ILE A 11 -7.17 12.72 3.34
CA ILE A 11 -8.29 11.95 2.80
C ILE A 11 -9.26 11.59 3.92
N ASN A 12 -8.76 11.06 5.04
CA ASN A 12 -9.59 10.75 6.21
C ASN A 12 -10.30 11.99 6.76
N ASP A 13 -9.58 13.11 6.89
CA ASP A 13 -10.12 14.35 7.44
C ASP A 13 -11.18 14.98 6.52
N THR A 14 -11.06 14.79 5.20
CA THR A 14 -11.98 15.38 4.21
C THR A 14 -13.19 14.48 3.90
N TYR A 15 -12.98 13.17 3.83
CA TYR A 15 -13.95 12.20 3.31
C TYR A 15 -14.35 11.12 4.32
N GLY A 16 -13.76 11.14 5.53
CA GLY A 16 -14.01 10.15 6.57
C GLY A 16 -13.17 8.88 6.44
N HIS A 17 -13.11 8.12 7.52
CA HIS A 17 -12.30 6.89 7.59
C HIS A 17 -12.75 5.79 6.64
N GLU A 18 -14.06 5.69 6.34
CA GLU A 18 -14.56 4.73 5.35
C GLU A 18 -13.95 4.98 3.96
N ALA A 19 -13.77 6.24 3.56
CA ALA A 19 -13.11 6.59 2.32
C ALA A 19 -11.62 6.24 2.36
N GLY A 20 -10.96 6.44 3.50
CA GLY A 20 -9.58 5.99 3.73
C GLY A 20 -9.43 4.47 3.56
N ASP A 21 -10.34 3.69 4.11
CA ASP A 21 -10.34 2.22 3.97
C ASP A 21 -10.49 1.79 2.50
N GLU A 22 -11.35 2.46 1.74
CA GLU A 22 -11.48 2.21 0.29
C GLU A 22 -10.21 2.57 -0.48
N VAL A 23 -9.51 3.64 -0.10
CA VAL A 23 -8.21 3.99 -0.67
C VAL A 23 -7.17 2.90 -0.36
N LEU A 24 -7.08 2.45 0.89
CA LEU A 24 -6.15 1.38 1.29
C LEU A 24 -6.40 0.08 0.52
N LYS A 25 -7.68 -0.30 0.33
CA LYS A 25 -8.05 -1.47 -0.48
C LYS A 25 -7.58 -1.31 -1.93
N LYS A 26 -7.83 -0.16 -2.56
CA LYS A 26 -7.41 0.12 -3.93
C LYS A 26 -5.89 0.11 -4.09
N VAL A 27 -5.16 0.72 -3.16
CA VAL A 27 -3.69 0.72 -3.14
C VAL A 27 -3.17 -0.71 -2.99
N SER A 28 -3.71 -1.49 -2.06
CA SER A 28 -3.30 -2.89 -1.87
C SER A 28 -3.53 -3.75 -3.13
N SER A 29 -4.64 -3.53 -3.83
CA SER A 29 -4.95 -4.20 -5.09
C SER A 29 -3.98 -3.80 -6.19
N ALA A 30 -3.67 -2.51 -6.30
CA ALA A 30 -2.70 -2.00 -7.27
C ALA A 30 -1.30 -2.59 -7.01
N ILE A 31 -0.83 -2.59 -5.76
CA ILE A 31 0.43 -3.22 -5.37
C ILE A 31 0.41 -4.70 -5.76
N LYS A 32 -0.61 -5.46 -5.36
CA LYS A 32 -0.71 -6.89 -5.66
C LYS A 32 -0.69 -7.18 -7.16
N SER A 33 -1.33 -6.34 -7.97
CA SER A 33 -1.33 -6.49 -9.43
C SER A 33 0.01 -6.14 -10.09
N GLY A 34 0.80 -5.26 -9.47
CA GLY A 34 2.13 -4.87 -9.93
C GLY A 34 3.27 -5.74 -9.40
N THR A 35 3.03 -6.57 -8.39
CA THR A 35 4.03 -7.48 -7.81
C THR A 35 4.00 -8.86 -8.45
N ARG A 36 5.19 -9.47 -8.61
CA ARG A 36 5.30 -10.86 -9.08
C ARG A 36 4.79 -11.81 -8.00
N THR A 37 4.41 -13.02 -8.41
CA THR A 37 3.97 -14.08 -7.48
C THR A 37 5.07 -14.57 -6.54
N SER A 38 6.34 -14.37 -6.91
CA SER A 38 7.53 -14.67 -6.08
C SER A 38 7.81 -13.59 -5.04
N ASP A 39 7.25 -12.39 -5.21
CA ASP A 39 7.45 -11.26 -4.32
C ASP A 39 6.38 -11.25 -3.23
N PHE A 40 6.72 -10.73 -2.06
CA PHE A 40 5.81 -10.67 -0.91
C PHE A 40 5.42 -9.23 -0.62
N ALA A 41 4.13 -8.91 -0.72
CA ALA A 41 3.59 -7.59 -0.38
C ALA A 41 2.77 -7.66 0.92
N ALA A 42 2.96 -6.69 1.80
CA ALA A 42 2.24 -6.58 3.07
C ALA A 42 1.97 -5.12 3.45
N ARG A 43 0.93 -4.92 4.26
CA ARG A 43 0.70 -3.64 4.96
C ARG A 43 1.56 -3.62 6.21
N TYR A 44 2.45 -2.63 6.32
CA TYR A 44 3.40 -2.50 7.43
C TYR A 44 2.82 -1.64 8.57
N GLY A 45 2.13 -0.56 8.22
CA GLY A 45 1.58 0.41 9.16
C GLY A 45 0.17 0.88 8.79
N GLY A 46 -0.20 2.05 9.29
CA GLY A 46 -1.50 2.66 8.99
C GLY A 46 -1.68 2.88 7.49
N GLU A 47 -0.81 3.67 6.89
CA GLU A 47 -0.82 3.98 5.45
C GLU A 47 0.40 3.43 4.70
N GLU A 48 1.25 2.69 5.40
CA GLU A 48 2.53 2.17 4.90
C GLU A 48 2.42 0.72 4.40
N PHE A 49 3.05 0.44 3.27
CA PHE A 49 3.15 -0.88 2.65
C PHE A 49 4.60 -1.24 2.38
N VAL A 50 4.90 -2.54 2.45
CA VAL A 50 6.21 -3.08 2.12
C VAL A 50 6.08 -4.15 1.05
N VAL A 51 7.00 -4.14 0.10
CA VAL A 51 7.20 -5.21 -0.88
C VAL A 51 8.61 -5.77 -0.71
N VAL A 52 8.69 -7.04 -0.34
CA VAL A 52 9.90 -7.84 -0.31
C VAL A 52 10.03 -8.51 -1.67
N MET A 53 10.94 -7.99 -2.49
CA MET A 53 11.21 -8.54 -3.81
C MET A 53 12.24 -9.65 -3.67
N THR A 54 11.91 -10.84 -4.15
CA THR A 54 12.85 -11.95 -4.21
C THR A 54 13.46 -12.00 -5.61
N GLN A 55 14.64 -12.62 -5.74
CA GLN A 55 15.29 -12.81 -7.04
C GLN A 55 15.51 -11.47 -7.79
N THR A 56 15.90 -10.44 -7.05
CA THR A 56 16.33 -9.16 -7.59
C THR A 56 17.75 -8.89 -7.11
N ASP A 57 18.52 -8.20 -7.94
CA ASP A 57 19.78 -7.60 -7.50
C ASP A 57 19.49 -6.40 -6.59
N LEU A 58 20.51 -6.03 -5.80
CA LEU A 58 20.50 -4.85 -4.93
C LEU A 58 20.82 -3.58 -5.71
#